data_AF-A0A510V395-F1
#
_entry.id   AF-A0A510V395-F1
#
_cell.length_a   1.000
_cell.length_b   1.000
_cell.length_c   1.000
_cell.angle_alpha   90.00
_cell.angle_beta   90.00
_cell.angle_gamma   90.00
#
_symmetry.space_group_name_H-M   'P 1'
#
loop_
_entity.id
_entity.type
_entity.pdbx_description
1 polymer ?
#
loop_
_entity_poly.entity_id
_entity_poly.type
_entity_poly.pdbx_seq_one_letter_code
_entity_poly.pdbx_strand_id
1 'polypeptide(L)' 'MSGRTALAGSVHALARAGRAVRWYTTSLLGDHDYARYVAHVERMHPGADPGSEKEYWRARHAEQDAHPGARCC' A
#
# COMPACT_ATOMS: atom_id res chain seq x y z
N MET A 1 12.25 -36.88 17.91
CA MET A 1 12.12 -36.11 16.64
C MET A 1 10.81 -35.32 16.51
N SER A 2 10.02 -35.11 17.58
CA SER A 2 8.68 -34.47 17.50
C SER A 2 8.65 -32.95 17.76
N GLY A 3 9.67 -32.38 18.42
CA GLY A 3 9.64 -30.98 18.89
C GLY A 3 9.87 -29.91 17.81
N ARG A 4 10.63 -30.20 16.75
CA ARG A 4 10.97 -29.19 15.72
C ARG A 4 9.81 -28.90 14.77
N THR A 5 8.95 -29.88 14.52
CA THR A 5 7.80 -29.76 13.61
C THR A 5 6.69 -28.90 14.22
N ALA A 6 6.48 -28.99 15.54
CA ALA A 6 5.54 -28.15 16.27
C ALA A 6 5.98 -26.67 16.27
N LEU A 7 7.27 -26.39 16.51
CA LEU A 7 7.84 -25.04 16.42
C LEU A 7 7.74 -24.46 15.01
N ALA A 8 8.03 -25.27 13.98
CA ALA A 8 7.87 -24.85 12.59
C ALA A 8 6.40 -24.51 12.26
N GLY A 9 5.44 -25.31 12.73
CA GLY A 9 4.01 -25.02 12.57
C GLY A 9 3.59 -23.69 13.20
N SER A 10 4.05 -23.42 14.43
CA SER A 10 3.78 -22.16 15.12
C SER A 10 4.40 -20.95 14.40
N VAL A 11 5.63 -21.07 13.88
CA VAL A 11 6.26 -20.00 13.10
C VAL A 11 5.48 -19.71 11.82
N HIS A 12 4.99 -20.74 11.12
CA HIS A 12 4.17 -20.55 9.91
C HIS A 12 2.82 -19.86 10.22
N ALA A 13 2.19 -20.23 11.33
CA ALA A 13 0.94 -19.61 11.77
C ALA A 13 1.15 -18.12 12.12
N LEU A 14 2.20 -17.80 12.88
CA LEU A 14 2.57 -16.43 13.23
C LEU A 14 2.92 -15.60 11.98
N ALA A 15 3.66 -16.17 11.03
CA ALA A 15 3.98 -15.52 9.78
C ALA A 15 2.73 -15.24 8.92
N ARG A 16 1.74 -16.15 8.91
CA ARG A 16 0.45 -15.90 8.25
C ARG A 16 -0.34 -14.80 8.93
N ALA A 17 -0.45 -14.83 10.26
CA ALA A 17 -1.16 -13.80 11.02
C ALA A 17 -0.52 -12.41 10.80
N GLY A 18 0.82 -12.32 10.87
CA GLY A 18 1.55 -11.08 10.60
C GLY A 18 1.32 -10.55 9.18
N ARG A 19 1.28 -11.43 8.17
CA ARG A 19 0.93 -11.04 6.79
C ARG A 19 -0.50 -10.52 6.69
N ALA A 20 -1.46 -11.15 7.36
CA ALA A 20 -2.86 -10.73 7.35
C ALA A 20 -3.03 -9.36 8.02
N VAL A 21 -2.39 -9.14 9.18
CA VAL A 21 -2.39 -7.84 9.87
C VAL A 21 -1.77 -6.76 8.97
N ARG A 22 -0.59 -7.03 8.39
CA ARG A 22 0.06 -6.08 7.46
C ARG A 22 -0.84 -5.76 6.26
N TRP A 23 -1.45 -6.77 5.66
CA TRP A 23 -2.38 -6.56 4.54
C TRP A 23 -3.57 -5.68 4.97
N TYR A 24 -4.17 -5.96 6.12
CA TYR A 24 -5.29 -5.19 6.65
C TYR A 24 -4.91 -3.74 6.92
N THR A 25 -3.80 -3.50 7.64
CA THR A 25 -3.36 -2.14 7.97
C THR A 25 -2.98 -1.35 6.73
N THR A 26 -2.18 -1.93 5.83
CA THR A 26 -1.76 -1.24 4.59
C THR A 26 -2.92 -0.99 3.62
N SER A 27 -3.94 -1.86 3.62
CA SER A 27 -5.15 -1.65 2.82
C SER A 27 -6.06 -0.57 3.41
N LEU A 28 -6.15 -0.47 4.74
CA LEU A 28 -6.96 0.55 5.43
C LEU A 28 -6.31 1.92 5.48
N LEU A 29 -4.99 2.00 5.68
CA LEU A 29 -4.28 3.27 5.82
C LEU A 29 -3.99 3.93 4.46
N GLY A 30 -4.26 3.25 3.34
CA GLY A 30 -3.99 3.79 2.01
C GLY A 30 -2.51 3.67 1.60
N ASP A 31 -1.71 2.87 2.31
CA ASP A 31 -0.28 2.65 1.98
C ASP A 31 -0.09 2.07 0.57
N HIS A 32 -1.14 1.53 -0.05
CA HIS A 32 -1.13 1.02 -1.43
C HIS A 32 -1.58 2.04 -2.48
N ASP A 33 -1.74 3.32 -2.14
CA ASP A 33 -2.24 4.32 -3.08
C ASP A 33 -1.32 4.50 -4.29
N TYR A 34 0.01 4.50 -4.09
CA TYR A 34 0.94 4.55 -5.20
C TYR A 34 0.84 3.30 -6.10
N ALA A 35 0.75 2.10 -5.52
CA ALA A 35 0.57 0.86 -6.29
C ALA A 35 -0.75 0.86 -7.08
N ARG A 36 -1.83 1.38 -6.48
CA ARG A 36 -3.12 1.57 -7.14
C ARG A 36 -3.02 2.56 -8.30
N TYR A 37 -2.27 3.65 -8.13
CA TYR A 37 -1.98 4.64 -9.16
C TYR A 37 -1.19 4.02 -10.32
N VAL A 38 -0.12 3.28 -10.05
CA VAL A 38 0.66 2.57 -11.08
C VAL A 38 -0.23 1.62 -11.88
N ALA A 39 -1.02 0.79 -11.20
CA ALA A 39 -1.95 -0.12 -11.87
C ALA A 39 -3.01 0.63 -12.70
N HIS A 40 -3.42 1.83 -12.26
CA HIS A 40 -4.30 2.69 -13.04
C HIS A 40 -3.61 3.24 -14.29
N VAL A 41 -2.38 3.73 -14.16
CA VAL A 41 -1.55 4.20 -15.29
C VAL A 41 -1.35 3.07 -16.30
N GLU A 42 -0.98 1.87 -15.85
CA GLU A 42 -0.82 0.72 -16.75
C GLU A 42 -2.10 0.37 -17.53
N ARG A 43 -3.27 0.49 -16.89
CA ARG A 43 -4.57 0.22 -17.53
C ARG A 43 -5.00 1.32 -18.50
N MET A 44 -4.77 2.59 -18.15
CA MET A 44 -5.24 3.75 -18.93
C MET A 44 -4.23 4.22 -19.98
N HIS A 45 -2.94 4.03 -19.69
CA HIS A 45 -1.79 4.47 -20.47
C HIS A 45 -0.75 3.34 -20.56
N PRO A 46 -1.03 2.28 -21.33
CA PRO A 46 -0.09 1.16 -21.48
C PRO A 46 1.28 1.65 -21.98
N GLY A 47 2.35 1.29 -21.27
CA GLY A 47 3.73 1.66 -21.61
C GLY A 47 4.17 3.05 -21.14
N ALA A 48 3.30 3.82 -20.46
CA ALA A 48 3.72 5.04 -19.80
C ALA A 48 4.45 4.75 -18.49
N ASP A 49 5.49 5.53 -18.20
CA ASP A 49 6.18 5.49 -16.91
C ASP A 49 5.32 6.24 -15.87
N PRO A 50 4.87 5.59 -14.78
CA PRO A 50 4.12 6.25 -13.71
C PRO A 50 4.97 7.24 -12.88
N GLY A 51 6.30 7.24 -13.04
CA GLY A 51 7.22 8.08 -12.28
C GLY A 51 7.66 7.43 -10.96
N SER A 52 8.21 8.21 -10.03
CA SER A 52 8.57 7.71 -8.71
C SER A 52 7.46 7.95 -7.67
N GLU A 53 7.42 7.10 -6.64
CA GLU A 53 6.48 7.25 -5.53
C GLU A 53 6.58 8.61 -4.83
N LYS A 54 7.79 9.15 -4.72
CA LYS A 54 8.03 10.47 -4.13
C LYS A 54 7.39 11.59 -4.95
N GLU A 55 7.46 11.51 -6.27
CA GLU A 55 6.85 12.49 -7.18
C GLU A 55 5.32 12.41 -7.11
N TYR A 56 4.77 11.19 -7.05
CA TYR A 56 3.34 10.97 -6.84
C TYR A 56 2.84 11.67 -5.57
N TRP A 57 3.48 11.44 -4.41
CA TRP A 57 3.06 12.06 -3.15
C TRP A 57 3.23 13.57 -3.17
N ARG A 58 4.32 14.09 -3.77
CA ARG A 58 4.51 15.54 -3.93
C ARG A 58 3.37 16.15 -4.75
N ALA A 59 3.03 15.55 -5.89
CA ALA A 59 1.97 16.05 -6.76
C ALA A 59 0.61 16.02 -6.06
N ARG A 60 0.30 14.91 -5.37
CA ARG A 60 -0.95 14.75 -4.61
C ARG A 60 -1.11 15.79 -3.50
N HIS A 61 -0.06 16.07 -2.74
CA HIS A 61 -0.11 17.11 -1.72
C HIS A 61 -0.23 18.51 -2.32
N ALA A 62 0.51 18.80 -3.40
CA ALA A 62 0.38 20.07 -4.10
C ALA A 62 -1.04 20.29 -4.65
N GLU A 63 -1.70 19.24 -5.17
CA GLU A 63 -3.09 19.29 -5.61
C GLU A 63 -4.05 19.60 -4.44
N GLN A 64 -3.85 18.96 -3.28
CA GLN A 64 -4.65 19.19 -2.07
C GLN A 64 -4.45 20.60 -1.48
N ASP A 65 -3.23 21.12 -1.57
CA ASP A 65 -2.90 22.48 -1.12
C ASP A 65 -3.44 23.54 -2.08
N ALA A 66 -3.43 23.27 -3.39
CA ALA A 66 -3.99 24.15 -4.42
C ALA A 66 -5.53 24.14 -4.43
N HIS A 67 -6.14 23.00 -4.09
CA HIS A 67 -7.59 22.82 -3.99
C HIS A 67 -7.96 22.40 -2.57
N PRO A 68 -7.75 23.26 -1.57
CA PRO A 68 -8.28 23.00 -0.25
C PRO A 68 -9.80 22.94 -0.46
N GLY A 69 -10.43 21.78 -0.20
CA GLY A 69 -11.87 21.60 -0.40
C GLY A 69 -12.71 22.57 0.44
N ALA A 70 -13.98 22.25 0.71
CA ALA A 70 -14.77 23.04 1.65
C ALA A 70 -14.11 23.01 3.05
N ARG A 71 -13.23 23.99 3.30
CA ARG A 71 -12.70 24.29 4.63
C ARG A 71 -13.90 24.86 5.37
N CYS A 72 -14.19 24.29 6.54
CA CYS A 72 -15.23 24.82 7.42
C CYS A 72 -14.75 26.16 8.01
N CYS A 73 -14.73 27.19 7.18
CA CYS A 73 -14.76 28.57 7.58
C CYS A 73 -16.08 29.16 7.08
#